data_AF-A0A7S1MAB7-F1
#
_entry.id   AF-A0A7S1MAB7-F1
#
_cell.length_a   1.000
_cell.length_b   1.000
_cell.length_c   1.000
_cell.angle_alpha   90.00
_cell.angle_beta   90.00
_cell.angle_gamma   90.00
#
_symmetry.space_group_name_H-M   'P 1'
#
loop_
_entity.id
_entity.type
_entity.pdbx_description
1 polymer ?
#
loop_
_entity_poly.entity_id
_entity_poly.type
_entity_poly.pdbx_seq_one_letter_code
_entity_poly.pdbx_strand_id
1 'polypeptide(L)'
;MLALALCLAAALATPPVAGDHEAELMRMIAELKADVMQGKEEMAAQRKASQELRRDMSKVRLELVAARGAHTTPRPETTPAPPETTPAPTTPPPDKIKTFFKQTKKIAANLKPLLLNDFMFYTSIVLILQWHIRFGFADVIHHKLFKDARGGKKWTKAQVKPMMTPRRLGLNVLIFVIYYDDQPPWFLEDILHNRPFVCSVGLVFLDTVVLFYSFMILGWSLSKHNHRGTEPAKSNEYIDPLDESEDDGHCPEKFEATNVYEDLTMQFRRVTPVWIVQMALVALYIEQLNKDKDTKDVNQVDYAYWVIAVIFQMHGGDAQVGEPFNALYWNRILNSNMVADLQANVKWLIGGGKDDSENDASKQPLMDDGERSPQHLASAQDLEELVKTAVDKATSAEARRPDSTVNEYLAKLPAEIVNMVLEENTLQETMWRRSFNFVGGCWHKCFWVLDTKICLEWQIRRFMDFTVNSVARGIILYTVPIMVCVEGPLDFVKDLTAVMFMTTLDDSDTKREVEEILVKLKYELYREGSAGDDGENDAEIKISLTDWEKKYAKDAKQSDKFELLTDLDGEHFSHFRGDPRPHEQERV
;
A
#
# COMPACT_ATOMS: atom_id res chain seq x y z
N MET A 1 -17.28 14.25 5.33
CA MET A 1 -16.57 13.01 4.92
C MET A 1 -16.90 11.84 5.85
N LEU A 2 -16.45 11.79 7.11
CA LEU A 2 -16.93 10.78 8.09
C LEU A 2 -18.46 10.81 8.24
N ALA A 3 -19.06 12.01 8.25
CA ALA A 3 -20.51 12.19 8.20
C ALA A 3 -21.16 11.67 6.92
N LEU A 4 -20.47 11.68 5.76
CA LEU A 4 -21.02 11.20 4.50
C LEU A 4 -21.00 9.65 4.45
N ALA A 5 -19.92 9.04 4.96
CA ALA A 5 -19.82 7.59 5.13
C ALA A 5 -20.81 7.07 6.20
N LEU A 6 -20.98 7.81 7.30
CA LEU A 6 -22.02 7.51 8.31
C LEU A 6 -23.43 7.72 7.74
N CYS A 7 -23.66 8.72 6.89
CA CYS A 7 -24.94 8.88 6.19
C CYS A 7 -25.22 7.74 5.19
N LEU A 8 -24.20 7.25 4.48
CA LEU A 8 -24.36 6.12 3.56
C LEU A 8 -24.64 4.81 4.33
N ALA A 9 -23.91 4.57 5.42
CA ALA A 9 -24.14 3.43 6.31
C ALA A 9 -25.50 3.51 7.02
N ALA A 10 -25.93 4.70 7.44
CA ALA A 10 -27.26 4.94 8.01
C ALA A 10 -28.37 4.75 6.98
N ALA A 11 -28.19 5.22 5.74
CA ALA A 11 -29.14 5.03 4.64
C ALA A 11 -29.30 3.56 4.26
N LEU A 12 -28.22 2.76 4.33
CA LEU A 12 -28.26 1.30 4.13
C LEU A 12 -28.86 0.55 5.33
N ALA A 13 -28.89 1.17 6.53
CA ALA A 13 -29.38 0.56 7.75
C ALA A 13 -30.86 0.88 8.07
N THR A 14 -31.43 1.95 7.53
CA THR A 14 -32.81 2.36 7.80
C THR A 14 -33.84 1.58 6.96
N PRO A 15 -34.92 1.04 7.57
CA PRO A 15 -36.04 0.46 6.83
C PRO A 15 -36.75 1.54 5.98
N PRO A 16 -37.41 1.16 4.86
CA PRO A 16 -38.02 2.12 3.96
C PRO A 16 -39.12 2.92 4.68
N VAL A 17 -38.94 4.23 4.76
CA VAL A 17 -39.95 5.17 5.27
C VAL A 17 -40.97 5.38 4.16
N ALA A 18 -42.21 4.98 4.41
CA ALA A 18 -43.32 5.14 3.48
C ALA A 18 -43.75 6.61 3.40
N GLY A 19 -43.77 7.17 2.17
CA GLY A 19 -44.35 8.48 1.86
C GLY A 19 -43.45 9.35 0.99
N ASP A 20 -43.97 9.76 -0.18
CA ASP A 20 -43.49 10.69 -1.22
C ASP A 20 -42.03 10.57 -1.74
N HIS A 21 -41.05 10.29 -0.88
CA HIS A 21 -39.65 10.04 -1.28
C HIS A 21 -39.48 8.74 -2.07
N GLU A 22 -40.37 7.76 -1.90
CA GLU A 22 -40.35 6.51 -2.68
C GLU A 22 -40.63 6.77 -4.17
N ALA A 23 -41.53 7.70 -4.49
CA ALA A 23 -41.85 8.03 -5.88
C ALA A 23 -40.68 8.74 -6.58
N GLU A 24 -40.00 9.64 -5.88
CA GLU A 24 -38.84 10.36 -6.40
C GLU A 24 -37.62 9.45 -6.52
N LEU A 25 -37.39 8.57 -5.55
CA LEU A 25 -36.38 7.52 -5.63
C LEU A 25 -36.65 6.55 -6.79
N MET A 26 -37.90 6.13 -7.00
CA MET A 26 -38.27 5.26 -8.11
C MET A 26 -38.10 5.96 -9.47
N ARG A 27 -38.29 7.28 -9.55
CA ARG A 27 -37.98 8.07 -10.75
C ARG A 27 -36.48 8.09 -11.05
N MET A 28 -35.65 8.36 -10.03
CA MET A 28 -34.19 8.33 -10.17
C MET A 28 -33.67 6.93 -10.55
N ILE A 29 -34.26 5.86 -9.98
CA ILE A 29 -33.93 4.47 -10.35
C ILE A 29 -34.33 4.18 -11.80
N ALA A 30 -35.45 4.71 -12.29
CA ALA A 30 -35.89 4.54 -13.67
C ALA A 30 -34.97 5.27 -14.67
N GLU A 31 -34.56 6.50 -14.37
CA GLU A 31 -33.59 7.27 -15.17
C GLU A 31 -32.23 6.56 -15.20
N LEU A 32 -31.71 6.13 -14.04
CA LEU A 32 -30.45 5.39 -13.96
C LEU A 32 -30.51 4.04 -14.73
N LYS A 33 -31.65 3.34 -14.68
CA LYS A 33 -31.85 2.13 -15.48
C LYS A 33 -31.81 2.40 -16.98
N ALA A 34 -32.35 3.53 -17.44
CA ALA A 34 -32.31 3.91 -18.85
C ALA A 34 -30.86 4.18 -19.31
N ASP A 35 -30.08 4.93 -18.53
CA ASP A 35 -28.67 5.21 -18.82
C ASP A 35 -27.81 3.94 -18.82
N VAL A 36 -28.04 3.02 -17.87
CA VAL A 36 -27.36 1.72 -17.82
C VAL A 36 -27.72 0.85 -19.02
N MET A 37 -28.97 0.88 -19.49
CA MET A 37 -29.39 0.15 -20.68
C MET A 37 -28.73 0.72 -21.94
N GLN A 38 -28.63 2.05 -22.06
CA GLN A 38 -27.91 2.70 -23.15
C GLN A 38 -26.42 2.32 -23.14
N GLY A 39 -25.76 2.36 -21.98
CA GLY A 39 -24.37 1.93 -21.84
C GLY A 39 -24.14 0.45 -22.16
N LYS A 40 -25.13 -0.43 -21.89
CA LYS A 40 -25.08 -1.85 -22.29
C LYS A 40 -25.15 -2.03 -23.81
N GLU A 41 -25.96 -1.23 -24.50
CA GLU A 41 -26.05 -1.25 -25.97
C GLU A 41 -24.75 -0.76 -26.61
N GLU A 42 -24.16 0.32 -26.08
CA GLU A 42 -22.85 0.83 -26.53
C GLU A 42 -21.73 -0.20 -26.30
N MET A 43 -21.68 -0.84 -25.12
CA MET A 43 -20.73 -1.93 -24.85
C MET A 43 -20.95 -3.16 -25.75
N ALA A 44 -22.20 -3.51 -26.06
CA ALA A 44 -22.51 -4.59 -26.98
C ALA A 44 -22.03 -4.27 -28.41
N ALA A 45 -22.20 -3.02 -28.85
CA ALA A 45 -21.67 -2.54 -30.13
C ALA A 45 -20.13 -2.58 -30.16
N GLN A 46 -19.47 -2.16 -29.08
CA GLN A 46 -18.01 -2.20 -28.96
C GLN A 46 -17.47 -3.64 -28.94
N ARG A 47 -18.15 -4.57 -28.26
CA ARG A 47 -17.83 -6.01 -28.29
C ARG A 47 -17.96 -6.60 -29.68
N LYS A 48 -19.00 -6.23 -30.43
CA LYS A 48 -19.20 -6.66 -31.82
C LYS A 48 -18.07 -6.14 -32.72
N ALA A 49 -17.71 -4.86 -32.60
CA ALA A 49 -16.58 -4.27 -33.33
C ALA A 49 -15.24 -4.97 -33.00
N SER A 50 -15.00 -5.29 -31.72
CA SER A 50 -13.80 -6.01 -31.30
C SER A 50 -13.75 -7.46 -31.85
N GLN A 51 -14.90 -8.15 -31.89
CA GLN A 51 -15.01 -9.48 -32.49
C GLN A 51 -14.76 -9.47 -34.01
N GLU A 52 -15.23 -8.43 -34.72
CA GLU A 52 -14.95 -8.23 -36.14
C GLU A 52 -13.46 -7.98 -36.38
N LEU A 53 -12.82 -7.11 -35.59
CA LEU A 53 -11.37 -6.88 -35.68
C LEU A 53 -10.55 -8.16 -35.43
N ARG A 54 -10.95 -9.00 -34.47
CA ARG A 54 -10.31 -10.30 -34.21
C ARG A 54 -10.48 -11.28 -35.38
N ARG A 55 -11.63 -11.27 -36.05
CA ARG A 55 -11.86 -12.09 -37.26
C ARG A 55 -11.00 -11.61 -38.42
N ASP A 56 -10.80 -10.31 -38.57
CA ASP A 56 -9.96 -9.78 -39.66
C ASP A 56 -8.48 -10.04 -39.38
N MET A 57 -8.03 -9.89 -38.13
CA MET A 57 -6.68 -10.28 -37.71
C MET A 57 -6.40 -11.78 -37.92
N SER A 58 -7.39 -12.66 -37.69
CA SER A 58 -7.21 -14.09 -37.91
C SER A 58 -7.13 -14.46 -39.40
N LYS A 59 -7.86 -13.76 -40.28
CA LYS A 59 -7.70 -13.87 -41.73
C LYS A 59 -6.30 -13.44 -42.18
N VAL A 60 -5.82 -12.29 -41.71
CA VAL A 60 -4.45 -11.81 -42.01
C VAL A 60 -3.40 -12.83 -41.56
N ARG A 61 -3.57 -13.44 -40.38
CA ARG A 61 -2.67 -14.48 -39.89
C ARG A 61 -2.71 -15.75 -40.75
N LEU A 62 -3.88 -16.16 -41.23
CA LEU A 62 -4.04 -17.29 -42.15
C LEU A 62 -3.39 -17.01 -43.51
N GLU A 63 -3.55 -15.80 -44.05
CA GLU A 63 -2.89 -15.37 -45.30
C GLU A 63 -1.37 -15.33 -45.13
N LEU A 64 -0.86 -14.87 -43.98
CA LEU A 64 0.57 -14.85 -43.68
C LEU A 64 1.14 -16.27 -43.56
N VAL A 65 0.40 -17.20 -42.95
CA VAL A 65 0.78 -18.61 -42.84
C VAL A 65 0.74 -19.28 -44.23
N ALA A 66 -0.27 -19.00 -45.05
CA ALA A 66 -0.36 -19.50 -46.42
C ALA A 66 0.79 -18.98 -47.30
N ALA A 67 1.14 -17.70 -47.19
CA ALA A 67 2.28 -17.10 -47.88
C ALA A 67 3.62 -17.74 -47.44
N ARG A 68 3.74 -18.11 -46.16
CA ARG A 68 4.96 -18.75 -45.61
C ARG A 68 5.09 -20.23 -46.00
N GLY A 69 3.97 -20.90 -46.33
CA GLY A 69 3.95 -22.29 -46.79
C GLY A 69 4.47 -22.53 -48.21
N ALA A 70 4.66 -21.47 -49.01
CA ALA A 70 5.15 -21.60 -50.39
C ALA A 70 6.67 -21.81 -50.50
N HIS A 71 7.42 -21.81 -49.39
CA HIS A 71 8.89 -21.92 -49.36
C HIS A 71 9.44 -23.15 -48.63
N THR A 72 8.71 -24.26 -48.57
CA THR A 72 9.27 -25.53 -48.08
C THR A 72 9.83 -26.36 -49.23
N THR A 73 11.15 -26.45 -49.28
CA THR A 73 11.93 -27.41 -50.09
C THR A 73 11.50 -28.85 -49.82
N PRO A 74 11.49 -29.73 -50.84
CA PRO A 74 11.05 -31.12 -50.70
C PRO A 74 11.97 -31.90 -49.76
N ARG A 75 11.38 -32.51 -48.73
CA ARG A 75 12.04 -33.40 -47.78
C ARG A 75 12.23 -34.79 -48.42
N PRO A 76 13.41 -35.43 -48.29
CA PRO A 76 13.66 -36.73 -48.90
C PRO A 76 12.83 -37.83 -48.22
N GLU A 77 12.29 -38.71 -49.06
CA GLU A 77 11.52 -39.91 -48.69
C GLU A 77 12.33 -40.83 -47.77
N THR A 78 11.80 -41.09 -46.58
CA THR A 78 12.27 -42.14 -45.67
C THR A 78 11.17 -43.18 -45.48
N THR A 79 11.44 -44.35 -46.05
CA THR A 79 11.22 -45.74 -45.60
C THR A 79 9.96 -46.09 -44.78
N PRO A 80 9.20 -47.14 -45.16
CA PRO A 80 7.98 -47.57 -44.47
C PRO A 80 8.25 -48.14 -43.07
N ALA A 81 7.47 -47.68 -42.10
CA ALA A 81 7.47 -48.16 -40.73
C ALA A 81 6.83 -49.57 -40.61
N PRO A 82 7.29 -50.40 -39.65
CA PRO A 82 6.74 -51.74 -39.42
C PRO A 82 5.34 -51.69 -38.77
N PRO A 83 4.54 -52.76 -38.91
CA PRO A 83 3.15 -52.81 -38.45
C PRO A 83 3.03 -52.65 -36.93
N GLU A 84 2.22 -51.68 -36.55
CA GLU A 84 1.89 -51.27 -35.19
C GLU A 84 1.09 -52.37 -34.48
N THR A 85 1.69 -52.99 -33.45
CA THR A 85 1.02 -53.93 -32.58
C THR A 85 0.09 -53.18 -31.62
N THR A 86 -1.22 -53.43 -31.75
CA THR A 86 -2.28 -52.87 -30.91
C THR A 86 -2.00 -53.16 -29.43
N PRO A 87 -1.73 -52.16 -28.57
CA PRO A 87 -1.55 -52.40 -27.15
C PRO A 87 -2.89 -52.77 -26.52
N ALA A 88 -2.86 -53.81 -25.68
CA ALA A 88 -4.00 -54.26 -24.88
C ALA A 88 -4.56 -53.10 -24.02
N PRO A 89 -5.88 -53.08 -23.74
CA PRO A 89 -6.53 -52.02 -22.99
C PRO A 89 -5.94 -51.96 -21.57
N THR A 90 -5.02 -51.03 -21.36
CA THR A 90 -4.51 -50.67 -20.04
C THR A 90 -5.67 -50.05 -19.27
N THR A 91 -6.08 -50.70 -18.19
CA THR A 91 -7.04 -50.15 -17.23
C THR A 91 -6.58 -48.74 -16.84
N PRO A 92 -7.45 -47.72 -16.93
CA PRO A 92 -7.05 -46.35 -16.64
C PRO A 92 -6.49 -46.30 -15.21
N PRO A 93 -5.31 -45.68 -15.00
CA PRO A 93 -4.70 -45.59 -13.69
C PRO A 93 -5.72 -45.02 -12.70
N PRO A 94 -5.78 -45.55 -11.46
CA PRO A 94 -6.70 -45.06 -10.45
C PRO A 94 -6.54 -43.55 -10.33
N ASP A 95 -7.67 -42.86 -10.42
CA ASP A 95 -7.74 -41.41 -10.52
C ASP A 95 -7.27 -40.80 -9.18
N LYS A 96 -5.96 -40.57 -9.08
CA LYS A 96 -5.28 -40.11 -7.85
C LYS A 96 -5.92 -38.83 -7.32
N ILE A 97 -6.41 -37.99 -8.22
CA ILE A 97 -7.11 -36.74 -7.92
C ILE A 97 -8.41 -37.01 -7.15
N LYS A 98 -9.23 -37.97 -7.61
CA LYS A 98 -10.45 -38.35 -6.88
C LYS A 98 -10.15 -38.90 -5.49
N THR A 99 -9.08 -39.69 -5.37
CA THR A 99 -8.66 -40.25 -4.07
C THR A 99 -8.23 -39.14 -3.11
N PHE A 100 -7.46 -38.17 -3.61
CA PHE A 100 -7.07 -36.98 -2.85
C PHE A 100 -8.30 -36.21 -2.35
N PHE A 101 -9.20 -35.79 -3.24
CA PHE A 101 -10.42 -35.07 -2.83
C PHE A 101 -11.29 -35.84 -1.83
N LYS A 102 -11.37 -37.17 -1.97
CA LYS A 102 -12.09 -38.01 -1.01
C LYS A 102 -11.44 -38.00 0.37
N GLN A 103 -10.11 -38.01 0.46
CA GLN A 103 -9.39 -37.88 1.73
C GLN A 103 -9.58 -36.49 2.32
N THR A 104 -9.49 -35.43 1.52
CA THR A 104 -9.71 -34.04 1.97
C THR A 104 -11.12 -33.87 2.51
N LYS A 105 -12.14 -34.40 1.83
CA LYS A 105 -13.53 -34.36 2.29
C LYS A 105 -13.75 -35.09 3.62
N LYS A 106 -13.02 -36.18 3.86
CA LYS A 106 -13.06 -36.90 5.14
C LYS A 106 -12.45 -36.08 6.28
N ILE A 107 -11.36 -35.36 6.03
CA ILE A 107 -10.73 -34.45 7.00
C ILE A 107 -11.66 -33.27 7.28
N ALA A 108 -12.24 -32.68 6.22
CA ALA A 108 -13.26 -31.63 6.26
C ALA A 108 -14.47 -31.97 7.14
N ALA A 109 -14.99 -33.20 7.05
CA ALA A 109 -16.12 -33.62 7.88
C ALA A 109 -15.81 -33.60 9.38
N ASN A 110 -14.55 -33.81 9.78
CA ASN A 110 -14.12 -33.73 11.17
C ASN A 110 -13.83 -32.28 11.63
N LEU A 111 -13.71 -31.33 10.71
CA LEU A 111 -13.46 -29.92 11.02
C LEU A 111 -14.70 -29.21 11.58
N LYS A 112 -15.91 -29.57 11.13
CA LYS A 112 -17.16 -28.94 11.60
C LYS A 112 -17.29 -28.84 13.13
N PRO A 113 -17.27 -29.96 13.90
CA PRO A 113 -17.42 -29.90 15.36
C PRO A 113 -16.18 -29.31 16.05
N LEU A 114 -15.05 -29.24 15.36
CA LEU A 114 -13.85 -28.60 15.89
C LEU A 114 -13.98 -27.08 15.78
N LEU A 115 -14.29 -26.56 14.59
CA LEU A 115 -14.34 -25.12 14.30
C LEU A 115 -15.49 -24.43 15.04
N LEU A 116 -16.67 -25.05 15.12
CA LEU A 116 -17.86 -24.48 15.77
C LEU A 116 -17.92 -24.77 17.28
N ASN A 117 -16.76 -24.88 17.93
CA ASN A 117 -16.65 -25.12 19.37
C ASN A 117 -16.32 -23.80 20.08
N ASP A 118 -16.93 -23.54 21.24
CA ASP A 118 -16.58 -22.43 22.15
C ASP A 118 -15.07 -22.29 22.34
N PHE A 119 -14.36 -23.41 22.46
CA PHE A 119 -12.91 -23.42 22.58
C PHE A 119 -12.20 -22.74 21.40
N MET A 120 -12.67 -22.97 20.17
CA MET A 120 -12.10 -22.33 18.98
C MET A 120 -12.46 -20.85 18.90
N PHE A 121 -13.66 -20.44 19.36
CA PHE A 121 -14.02 -19.03 19.49
C PHE A 121 -13.03 -18.28 20.40
N TYR A 122 -12.80 -18.77 21.62
CA TYR A 122 -11.88 -18.14 22.56
C TYR A 122 -10.41 -18.21 22.09
N THR A 123 -10.01 -19.33 21.49
CA THR A 123 -8.67 -19.49 20.92
C THR A 123 -8.42 -18.43 19.84
N SER A 124 -9.42 -18.18 18.98
CA SER A 124 -9.33 -17.18 17.92
C SER A 124 -9.15 -15.77 18.46
N ILE A 125 -9.90 -15.40 19.50
CA ILE A 125 -9.73 -14.13 20.21
C ILE A 125 -8.32 -14.00 20.78
N VAL A 126 -7.77 -15.06 21.39
CA VAL A 126 -6.41 -15.05 21.92
C VAL A 126 -5.37 -14.86 20.80
N LEU A 127 -5.55 -15.52 19.66
CA LEU A 127 -4.67 -15.41 18.49
C LEU A 127 -4.68 -13.99 17.88
N ILE A 128 -5.81 -13.28 17.95
CA ILE A 128 -5.94 -11.88 17.54
C ILE A 128 -5.32 -10.95 18.59
N LEU A 129 -5.72 -11.06 19.85
CA LEU A 129 -5.28 -10.17 20.93
C LEU A 129 -3.78 -10.28 21.21
N GLN A 130 -3.18 -11.47 21.09
CA GLN A 130 -1.73 -11.61 21.27
C GLN A 130 -0.93 -10.72 20.32
N TRP A 131 -1.42 -10.49 19.10
CA TRP A 131 -0.77 -9.62 18.13
C TRP A 131 -0.83 -8.16 18.59
N HIS A 132 -2.03 -7.67 18.95
CA HIS A 132 -2.23 -6.30 19.45
C HIS A 132 -1.45 -6.02 20.73
N ILE A 133 -1.40 -6.99 21.64
CA ILE A 133 -0.61 -6.89 22.87
C ILE A 133 0.88 -6.82 22.55
N ARG A 134 1.41 -7.71 21.71
CA ARG A 134 2.82 -7.68 21.32
C ARG A 134 3.17 -6.38 20.60
N PHE A 135 2.30 -5.91 19.73
CA PHE A 135 2.47 -4.68 18.98
C PHE A 135 2.46 -3.45 19.90
N GLY A 136 1.37 -3.21 20.61
CA GLY A 136 1.21 -2.02 21.47
C GLY A 136 2.15 -2.01 22.67
N PHE A 137 2.58 -3.17 23.16
CA PHE A 137 3.44 -3.26 24.35
C PHE A 137 4.87 -3.73 24.03
N ALA A 138 5.30 -3.73 22.76
CA ALA A 138 6.63 -4.20 22.36
C ALA A 138 7.75 -3.59 23.23
N ASP A 139 7.75 -2.26 23.39
CA ASP A 139 8.75 -1.54 24.19
C ASP A 139 8.66 -1.86 25.69
N VAL A 140 7.44 -1.98 26.22
CA VAL A 140 7.20 -2.27 27.64
C VAL A 140 7.64 -3.70 27.97
N ILE A 141 7.26 -4.66 27.12
CA ILE A 141 7.65 -6.07 27.18
C ILE A 141 9.17 -6.17 27.09
N HIS A 142 9.77 -5.50 26.09
CA HIS A 142 11.22 -5.47 25.90
C HIS A 142 11.97 -4.88 27.10
N HIS A 143 11.48 -3.78 27.68
CA HIS A 143 12.16 -3.13 28.80
C HIS A 143 11.96 -3.87 30.13
N LYS A 144 10.74 -4.32 30.46
CA LYS A 144 10.44 -4.93 31.77
C LYS A 144 10.88 -6.38 31.88
N LEU A 145 10.67 -7.20 30.85
CA LEU A 145 10.96 -8.63 30.96
C LEU A 145 12.46 -8.93 30.76
N PHE A 146 13.18 -8.12 30.00
CA PHE A 146 14.54 -8.46 29.59
C PHE A 146 15.66 -7.71 30.35
N LYS A 147 15.36 -6.56 30.98
CA LYS A 147 16.37 -5.81 31.75
C LYS A 147 16.77 -6.50 33.06
N ASP A 148 15.89 -7.32 33.62
CA ASP A 148 16.15 -8.03 34.88
C ASP A 148 16.74 -9.44 34.71
N ALA A 149 16.82 -9.95 33.47
CA ALA A 149 17.46 -11.23 33.17
C ALA A 149 19.00 -11.09 33.18
N ARG A 150 19.59 -10.89 34.37
CA ARG A 150 21.04 -10.74 34.63
C ARG A 150 21.90 -11.98 34.31
N GLY A 151 21.37 -12.96 33.58
CA GLY A 151 22.00 -14.26 33.37
C GLY A 151 21.76 -14.87 31.98
N GLY A 152 22.34 -14.27 30.94
CA GLY A 152 23.04 -15.09 29.93
C GLY A 152 22.36 -15.47 28.61
N LYS A 153 21.13 -15.09 28.31
CA LYS A 153 20.62 -15.18 26.92
C LYS A 153 19.93 -13.89 26.51
N LYS A 154 20.58 -13.12 25.65
CA LYS A 154 19.94 -12.04 24.90
C LYS A 154 18.90 -12.70 24.01
N TRP A 155 17.63 -12.58 24.39
CA TRP A 155 16.54 -12.91 23.47
C TRP A 155 16.66 -11.96 22.29
N THR A 156 16.59 -12.50 21.08
CA THR A 156 16.67 -11.68 19.87
C THR A 156 15.34 -10.94 19.70
N LYS A 157 15.36 -9.70 19.20
CA LYS A 157 14.15 -8.90 18.90
C LYS A 157 13.10 -9.71 18.11
N ALA A 158 13.56 -10.64 17.28
CA ALA A 158 12.73 -11.60 16.54
C ALA A 158 11.75 -12.41 17.41
N GLN A 159 12.04 -12.67 18.69
CA GLN A 159 11.17 -13.50 19.55
C GLN A 159 9.96 -12.74 20.13
N VAL A 160 10.01 -11.41 20.18
CA VAL A 160 8.90 -10.56 20.65
C VAL A 160 8.04 -10.09 19.48
N LYS A 161 8.44 -10.47 18.25
CA LYS A 161 7.82 -9.96 17.05
C LYS A 161 6.33 -10.32 16.98
N PRO A 162 5.46 -9.35 16.65
CA PRO A 162 4.07 -9.66 16.32
C PRO A 162 4.04 -10.59 15.10
N MET A 163 3.37 -11.73 15.25
CA MET A 163 3.22 -12.73 14.19
C MET A 163 1.88 -12.51 13.51
N MET A 164 1.90 -12.15 12.22
CA MET A 164 0.68 -11.89 11.44
C MET A 164 -0.11 -13.16 11.14
N THR A 165 0.59 -14.26 10.86
CA THR A 165 -0.01 -15.57 10.52
C THR A 165 -1.02 -16.06 11.59
N PRO A 166 -0.68 -16.12 12.89
CA PRO A 166 -1.65 -16.44 13.94
C PRO A 166 -2.84 -15.49 13.99
N ARG A 167 -2.64 -14.17 13.83
CA ARG A 167 -3.73 -13.19 13.82
C ARG A 167 -4.69 -13.45 12.66
N ARG A 168 -4.16 -13.62 11.44
CA ARG A 168 -4.95 -13.92 10.23
C ARG A 168 -5.76 -15.21 10.39
N LEU A 169 -5.14 -16.26 10.92
CA LEU A 169 -5.83 -17.52 11.19
C LEU A 169 -6.92 -17.35 12.25
N GLY A 170 -6.63 -16.65 13.35
CA GLY A 170 -7.60 -16.34 14.39
C GLY A 170 -8.79 -15.54 13.86
N LEU A 171 -8.54 -14.52 13.03
CA LEU A 171 -9.60 -13.70 12.46
C LEU A 171 -10.49 -14.50 11.49
N ASN A 172 -9.92 -15.36 10.65
CA ASN A 172 -10.67 -16.26 9.78
C ASN A 172 -11.56 -17.24 10.56
N VAL A 173 -11.02 -17.87 11.61
CA VAL A 173 -11.79 -18.81 12.43
C VAL A 173 -12.88 -18.06 13.20
N LEU A 174 -12.58 -16.87 13.75
CA LEU A 174 -13.55 -16.07 14.48
C LEU A 174 -14.71 -15.64 13.59
N ILE A 175 -14.42 -15.18 12.36
CA ILE A 175 -15.42 -14.83 11.36
C ILE A 175 -16.24 -16.06 10.99
N PHE A 176 -15.60 -17.21 10.77
CA PHE A 176 -16.30 -18.46 10.47
C PHE A 176 -17.29 -18.85 11.58
N VAL A 177 -16.86 -18.79 12.84
CA VAL A 177 -17.73 -19.07 14.00
C VAL A 177 -18.88 -18.07 14.06
N ILE A 178 -18.59 -16.77 14.01
CA ILE A 178 -19.61 -15.71 14.05
C ILE A 178 -20.64 -15.84 12.93
N TYR A 179 -20.22 -16.34 11.77
CA TYR A 179 -21.06 -16.43 10.59
C TYR A 179 -21.99 -17.66 10.61
N TYR A 180 -21.49 -18.80 11.12
CA TYR A 180 -22.18 -20.11 11.04
C TYR A 180 -22.67 -20.67 12.38
N ASP A 181 -22.30 -20.08 13.52
CA ASP A 181 -22.72 -20.56 14.83
C ASP A 181 -24.15 -20.10 15.15
N ASP A 182 -25.05 -21.07 15.28
CA ASP A 182 -26.44 -20.85 15.68
C ASP A 182 -26.57 -20.48 17.17
N GLN A 183 -25.54 -20.78 17.97
CA GLN A 183 -25.51 -20.58 19.42
C GLN A 183 -24.30 -19.72 19.85
N PRO A 184 -24.22 -18.47 19.36
CA PRO A 184 -23.14 -17.62 19.79
C PRO A 184 -23.17 -17.39 21.31
N PRO A 185 -22.06 -16.92 21.91
CA PRO A 185 -22.05 -16.54 23.31
C PRO A 185 -23.22 -15.63 23.65
N TRP A 186 -23.91 -15.89 24.77
CA TRP A 186 -25.16 -15.22 25.16
C TRP A 186 -25.14 -13.68 25.10
N PHE A 187 -23.96 -13.06 25.26
CA PHE A 187 -23.82 -11.59 25.19
C PHE A 187 -23.80 -11.04 23.75
N LEU A 188 -23.74 -11.90 22.73
CA LEU A 188 -23.76 -11.56 21.31
C LEU A 188 -25.02 -12.05 20.58
N GLU A 189 -25.88 -12.82 21.24
CA GLU A 189 -27.05 -13.48 20.62
C GLU A 189 -27.95 -12.49 19.87
N ASP A 190 -28.33 -11.38 20.51
CA ASP A 190 -29.20 -10.34 19.92
C ASP A 190 -28.58 -9.66 18.69
N ILE A 191 -27.25 -9.50 18.69
CA ILE A 191 -26.51 -8.80 17.64
C ILE A 191 -26.31 -9.73 16.44
N LEU A 192 -25.93 -10.99 16.71
CA LEU A 192 -25.51 -11.95 15.69
C LEU A 192 -26.69 -12.56 14.93
N HIS A 193 -27.80 -12.88 15.61
CA HIS A 193 -28.92 -13.60 14.98
C HIS A 193 -29.54 -12.87 13.79
N ASN A 194 -29.53 -11.54 13.82
CA ASN A 194 -30.21 -10.76 12.79
C ASN A 194 -29.36 -10.52 11.53
N ARG A 195 -28.03 -10.44 11.68
CA ARG A 195 -27.12 -9.98 10.60
C ARG A 195 -25.69 -10.53 10.78
N PRO A 196 -25.45 -11.84 10.62
CA PRO A 196 -24.14 -12.45 10.86
C PRO A 196 -23.03 -11.82 10.01
N PHE A 197 -23.31 -11.55 8.72
CA PHE A 197 -22.35 -10.89 7.83
C PHE A 197 -21.95 -9.48 8.30
N VAL A 198 -22.92 -8.65 8.70
CA VAL A 198 -22.64 -7.29 9.19
C VAL A 198 -21.79 -7.35 10.46
N CYS A 199 -21.98 -8.36 11.29
CA CYS A 199 -21.17 -8.58 12.49
C CYS A 199 -19.75 -9.03 12.13
N SER A 200 -19.57 -9.89 11.12
CA SER A 200 -18.25 -10.24 10.59
C SER A 200 -17.51 -9.01 10.05
N VAL A 201 -18.18 -8.16 9.28
CA VAL A 201 -17.61 -6.89 8.78
C VAL A 201 -17.27 -5.95 9.93
N GLY A 202 -18.18 -5.82 10.91
CA GLY A 202 -17.96 -5.02 12.11
C GLY A 202 -16.77 -5.50 12.93
N LEU A 203 -16.55 -6.83 13.01
CA LEU A 203 -15.39 -7.43 13.66
C LEU A 203 -14.09 -7.11 12.92
N VAL A 204 -14.07 -7.24 11.58
CA VAL A 204 -12.89 -6.86 10.77
C VAL A 204 -12.56 -5.39 11.00
N PHE A 205 -13.56 -4.52 10.98
CA PHE A 205 -13.36 -3.09 11.27
C PHE A 205 -12.88 -2.84 12.71
N LEU A 206 -13.45 -3.54 13.70
CA LEU A 206 -13.03 -3.47 15.08
C LEU A 206 -11.55 -3.88 15.24
N ASP A 207 -11.14 -4.97 14.59
CA ASP A 207 -9.75 -5.46 14.63
C ASP A 207 -8.78 -4.49 13.95
N THR A 208 -9.05 -4.16 12.68
CA THR A 208 -8.13 -3.40 11.82
C THR A 208 -8.03 -1.93 12.23
N VAL A 209 -9.12 -1.34 12.73
CA VAL A 209 -9.16 0.09 13.05
C VAL A 209 -9.17 0.30 14.56
N VAL A 210 -10.20 -0.19 15.25
CA VAL A 210 -10.44 0.20 16.66
C VAL A 210 -9.38 -0.37 17.59
N LEU A 211 -9.16 -1.68 17.58
CA LEU A 211 -8.17 -2.35 18.42
C LEU A 211 -6.77 -1.84 18.10
N PHE A 212 -6.44 -1.77 16.81
CA PHE A 212 -5.17 -1.24 16.34
C PHE A 212 -4.84 0.14 16.94
N TYR A 213 -5.70 1.14 16.71
CA TYR A 213 -5.42 2.51 17.17
C TYR A 213 -5.48 2.60 18.70
N SER A 214 -6.34 1.82 19.36
CA SER A 214 -6.43 1.78 20.81
C SER A 214 -5.13 1.25 21.44
N PHE A 215 -4.60 0.14 20.94
CA PHE A 215 -3.35 -0.45 21.42
C PHE A 215 -2.14 0.41 21.08
N MET A 216 -2.14 1.07 19.92
CA MET A 216 -1.11 2.04 19.54
C MET A 216 -1.06 3.23 20.52
N ILE A 217 -2.22 3.85 20.80
CA ILE A 217 -2.33 4.98 21.74
C ILE A 217 -1.94 4.54 23.16
N LEU A 218 -2.38 3.35 23.58
CA LEU A 218 -2.06 2.80 24.89
C LEU A 218 -0.55 2.53 25.04
N GLY A 219 0.06 1.93 24.02
CA GLY A 219 1.50 1.70 23.94
C GLY A 219 2.31 2.98 24.06
N TRP A 220 1.93 4.00 23.28
CA TRP A 220 2.53 5.32 23.33
C TRP A 220 2.39 5.98 24.71
N SER A 221 1.20 5.90 25.30
CA SER A 221 0.90 6.47 26.62
C SER A 221 1.75 5.84 27.72
N LEU A 222 1.95 4.51 27.67
CA LEU A 222 2.76 3.78 28.63
C LEU A 222 4.27 4.00 28.43
N SER A 223 4.71 4.15 27.18
CA SER A 223 6.11 4.45 26.85
C SER A 223 6.53 5.83 27.38
N LYS A 224 5.65 6.84 27.23
CA LYS A 224 5.90 8.22 27.68
C LYS A 224 6.29 8.35 29.15
N HIS A 225 5.77 7.48 30.02
CA HIS A 225 6.09 7.51 31.45
C HIS A 225 7.52 7.03 31.78
N ASN A 226 8.13 6.22 30.92
CA ASN A 226 9.43 5.60 31.19
C ASN A 226 10.62 6.45 30.72
N HIS A 227 10.40 7.49 29.89
CA HIS A 227 11.48 8.27 29.26
C HIS A 227 11.62 9.69 29.80
N ARG A 228 11.14 9.96 31.01
CA ARG A 228 11.19 11.31 31.63
C ARG A 228 12.60 11.80 32.03
N GLY A 229 13.68 11.22 31.52
CA GLY A 229 15.05 11.61 31.85
C GLY A 229 16.18 10.98 31.01
N THR A 230 15.85 10.25 29.95
CA THR A 230 16.84 9.72 29.00
C THR A 230 16.53 10.29 27.63
N GLU A 231 17.55 10.76 26.90
CA GLU A 231 17.41 11.24 25.53
C GLU A 231 16.48 10.31 24.73
N PRO A 232 15.58 10.87 23.89
CA PRO A 232 14.72 10.05 23.04
C PRO A 232 15.62 9.12 22.25
N ALA A 233 15.51 7.82 22.54
CA ALA A 233 16.29 6.81 21.83
C ALA A 233 16.06 7.05 20.33
N LYS A 234 17.16 7.30 19.59
CA LYS A 234 17.17 7.54 18.15
C LYS A 234 16.14 6.63 17.49
N SER A 235 15.09 7.26 16.96
CA SER A 235 13.98 6.69 16.19
C SER A 235 13.94 5.16 16.23
N ASN A 236 13.23 4.61 17.21
CA ASN A 236 12.69 3.27 17.06
C ASN A 236 11.97 3.27 15.70
N GLU A 237 12.57 2.55 14.76
CA GLU A 237 12.02 2.17 13.47
C GLU A 237 10.53 1.91 13.64
N TYR A 238 9.72 2.82 13.10
CA TYR A 238 8.28 2.75 13.23
C TYR A 238 7.85 1.54 12.41
N ILE A 239 7.42 0.48 13.11
CA ILE A 239 6.85 -0.69 12.47
C ILE A 239 5.45 -0.27 12.00
N ASP A 240 5.26 -0.09 10.69
CA ASP A 240 3.92 0.11 10.14
C ASP A 240 3.14 -1.21 10.31
N PRO A 241 2.06 -1.24 11.10
CA PRO A 241 1.42 -2.50 11.47
C PRO A 241 0.24 -2.82 10.55
N LEU A 242 -0.03 -1.93 9.56
CA LEU A 242 -0.80 -2.22 8.35
C LEU A 242 0.09 -2.75 7.23
N ASP A 243 1.41 -2.65 7.36
CA ASP A 243 2.31 -3.31 6.45
C ASP A 243 2.32 -4.81 6.74
N GLU A 244 1.64 -5.54 5.87
CA GLU A 244 1.51 -6.98 5.95
C GLU A 244 2.62 -7.71 5.19
N SER A 245 3.50 -6.97 4.50
CA SER A 245 4.33 -7.53 3.44
C SER A 245 5.46 -8.43 3.95
N GLU A 246 5.93 -8.29 5.20
CA GLU A 246 6.98 -9.17 5.75
C GLU A 246 6.77 -9.54 7.25
N ASP A 247 6.81 -10.85 7.56
CA ASP A 247 6.81 -11.35 8.95
C ASP A 247 8.17 -11.12 9.64
N ASP A 248 9.01 -10.20 9.17
CA ASP A 248 10.19 -9.65 9.86
C ASP A 248 9.94 -8.25 10.49
N GLY A 249 8.79 -7.64 10.18
CA GLY A 249 8.30 -6.42 10.83
C GLY A 249 9.12 -5.20 10.43
N HIS A 250 9.88 -5.35 9.36
CA HIS A 250 10.52 -4.27 8.67
C HIS A 250 9.56 -3.85 7.55
N CYS A 251 9.04 -2.63 7.65
CA CYS A 251 8.39 -2.00 6.50
C CYS A 251 9.54 -1.31 5.77
N PRO A 252 10.06 -1.86 4.65
CA PRO A 252 11.01 -1.11 3.86
C PRO A 252 10.33 0.20 3.49
N GLU A 253 11.00 1.32 3.78
CA GLU A 253 10.42 2.62 3.55
C GLU A 253 9.94 2.71 2.10
N LYS A 254 8.62 2.83 1.91
CA LYS A 254 8.02 2.89 0.58
C LYS A 254 8.30 4.26 -0.03
N PHE A 255 9.16 4.28 -1.06
CA PHE A 255 9.51 5.47 -1.83
C PHE A 255 8.84 5.52 -3.21
N GLU A 256 7.97 4.56 -3.51
CA GLU A 256 7.34 4.43 -4.80
C GLU A 256 5.82 4.43 -4.63
N ALA A 257 5.11 5.16 -5.50
CA ALA A 257 3.68 5.01 -5.67
C ALA A 257 3.41 3.70 -6.44
N THR A 258 2.60 2.82 -5.87
CA THR A 258 2.27 1.51 -6.46
C THR A 258 0.81 1.38 -6.86
N ASN A 259 -0.05 2.26 -6.37
CA ASN A 259 -1.45 2.36 -6.78
C ASN A 259 -1.79 3.75 -7.36
N VAL A 260 -2.93 3.83 -8.05
CA VAL A 260 -3.37 5.07 -8.73
C VAL A 260 -3.72 6.21 -7.77
N TYR A 261 -3.96 5.92 -6.49
CA TYR A 261 -4.22 6.93 -5.47
C TYR A 261 -2.94 7.63 -5.03
N GLU A 262 -1.86 6.86 -4.88
CA GLU A 262 -0.51 7.32 -4.55
C GLU A 262 0.13 8.09 -5.71
N ASP A 263 -0.20 7.79 -6.98
CA ASP A 263 0.30 8.57 -8.13
C ASP A 263 -0.33 9.97 -8.20
N LEU A 264 0.35 10.93 -7.55
CA LEU A 264 -0.08 12.33 -7.51
C LEU A 264 -0.01 13.03 -8.87
N THR A 265 0.72 12.48 -9.85
CA THR A 265 0.77 13.05 -11.21
C THR A 265 -0.46 12.67 -12.04
N MET A 266 -1.19 11.64 -11.63
CA MET A 266 -2.42 11.25 -12.30
C MET A 266 -3.50 12.29 -12.00
N GLN A 267 -4.20 12.78 -13.01
CA GLN A 267 -5.27 13.77 -12.79
C GLN A 267 -6.41 13.19 -11.92
N PHE A 268 -6.90 13.96 -10.96
CA PHE A 268 -7.91 13.52 -9.99
C PHE A 268 -9.20 12.95 -10.62
N ARG A 269 -9.58 13.51 -11.77
CA ARG A 269 -10.72 13.04 -12.58
C ARG A 269 -10.59 11.62 -13.12
N ARG A 270 -9.35 11.08 -13.22
CA ARG A 270 -9.10 9.70 -13.65
C ARG A 270 -9.15 8.73 -12.46
N VAL A 271 -8.72 9.20 -11.30
CA VAL A 271 -8.69 8.41 -10.06
C VAL A 271 -10.09 8.25 -9.46
N THR A 272 -10.92 9.28 -9.53
CA THR A 272 -12.26 9.26 -8.92
C THR A 272 -13.17 8.14 -9.49
N PRO A 273 -13.27 7.92 -10.82
CA PRO A 273 -14.06 6.80 -11.35
C PRO A 273 -13.57 5.42 -10.91
N VAL A 274 -12.25 5.22 -10.76
CA VAL A 274 -11.68 3.95 -10.26
C VAL A 274 -12.20 3.68 -8.84
N TRP A 275 -12.10 4.68 -7.97
CA TRP A 275 -12.63 4.60 -6.60
C TRP A 275 -14.14 4.30 -6.57
N ILE A 276 -14.94 4.99 -7.38
CA ILE A 276 -16.39 4.76 -7.46
C ILE A 276 -16.70 3.32 -7.89
N VAL A 277 -16.03 2.82 -8.93
CA VAL A 277 -16.24 1.46 -9.44
C VAL A 277 -15.82 0.43 -8.40
N GLN A 278 -14.67 0.60 -7.74
CA GLN A 278 -14.23 -0.30 -6.67
C GLN A 278 -15.23 -0.34 -5.52
N MET A 279 -15.67 0.82 -5.03
CA MET A 279 -16.65 0.89 -3.94
C MET A 279 -18.01 0.30 -4.36
N ALA A 280 -18.43 0.46 -5.62
CA ALA A 280 -19.64 -0.17 -6.13
C ALA A 280 -19.52 -1.70 -6.20
N LEU A 281 -18.38 -2.24 -6.65
CA LEU A 281 -18.12 -3.68 -6.67
C LEU A 281 -18.10 -4.27 -5.24
N VAL A 282 -17.48 -3.57 -4.29
CA VAL A 282 -17.47 -3.95 -2.87
C VAL A 282 -18.90 -3.96 -2.30
N ALA A 283 -19.72 -2.95 -2.64
CA ALA A 283 -21.11 -2.88 -2.22
C ALA A 283 -21.94 -4.04 -2.80
N LEU A 284 -21.77 -4.38 -4.08
CA LEU A 284 -22.44 -5.52 -4.72
C LEU A 284 -22.01 -6.86 -4.12
N TYR A 285 -20.71 -7.00 -3.81
CA TYR A 285 -20.16 -8.17 -3.11
C TYR A 285 -20.82 -8.36 -1.74
N ILE A 286 -20.89 -7.28 -0.94
CA ILE A 286 -21.56 -7.25 0.37
C ILE A 286 -23.06 -7.59 0.22
N GLU A 287 -23.73 -7.02 -0.77
CA GLU A 287 -25.15 -7.27 -1.02
C GLU A 287 -25.41 -8.74 -1.36
N GLN A 288 -24.58 -9.33 -2.23
CA GLN A 288 -24.69 -10.73 -2.63
C GLN A 288 -24.51 -11.66 -1.42
N LEU A 289 -23.48 -11.46 -0.61
CA LEU A 289 -23.25 -12.24 0.61
C LEU A 289 -24.38 -12.13 1.64
N ASN A 290 -25.07 -10.99 1.68
CA ASN A 290 -26.21 -10.81 2.57
C ASN A 290 -27.50 -11.45 2.04
N LYS A 291 -27.68 -11.52 0.71
CA LYS A 291 -28.90 -12.06 0.08
C LYS A 291 -28.84 -13.57 -0.11
N ASP A 292 -27.65 -14.12 -0.30
CA ASP A 292 -27.48 -15.54 -0.49
C ASP A 292 -27.90 -16.32 0.77
N LYS A 293 -28.71 -17.35 0.56
CA LYS A 293 -29.21 -18.24 1.61
C LYS A 293 -28.27 -19.42 1.80
N ASP A 294 -27.60 -19.84 0.73
CA ASP A 294 -26.76 -21.03 0.73
C ASP A 294 -25.48 -20.75 1.54
N THR A 295 -24.95 -19.53 1.43
CA THR A 295 -23.84 -19.05 2.28
C THR A 295 -24.17 -19.12 3.76
N LYS A 296 -25.43 -19.02 4.18
CA LYS A 296 -25.85 -19.03 5.60
C LYS A 296 -26.13 -20.44 6.14
N ASP A 297 -26.26 -21.44 5.28
CA ASP A 297 -26.49 -22.82 5.72
C ASP A 297 -25.15 -23.52 5.94
N VAL A 298 -24.81 -23.74 7.21
CA VAL A 298 -23.60 -24.47 7.64
C VAL A 298 -23.46 -25.87 7.03
N ASN A 299 -24.56 -26.45 6.51
CA ASN A 299 -24.55 -27.76 5.87
C ASN A 299 -24.13 -27.71 4.40
N GLN A 300 -24.15 -26.53 3.76
CA GLN A 300 -23.65 -26.32 2.40
C GLN A 300 -22.14 -26.05 2.37
N VAL A 301 -21.52 -25.82 3.53
CA VAL A 301 -20.10 -25.51 3.64
C VAL A 301 -19.22 -26.70 3.25
N ASP A 302 -18.45 -26.53 2.18
CA ASP A 302 -17.28 -27.36 1.88
C ASP A 302 -16.06 -26.82 2.63
N TYR A 303 -15.77 -27.45 3.78
CA TYR A 303 -14.61 -27.08 4.62
C TYR A 303 -13.27 -27.24 3.90
N ALA A 304 -13.18 -28.07 2.85
CA ALA A 304 -11.93 -28.15 2.07
C ALA A 304 -11.71 -26.86 1.27
N TYR A 305 -12.77 -26.30 0.67
CA TYR A 305 -12.70 -25.02 -0.03
C TYR A 305 -12.43 -23.86 0.93
N TRP A 306 -13.05 -23.88 2.11
CA TRP A 306 -12.74 -22.91 3.16
C TRP A 306 -11.25 -22.94 3.54
N VAL A 307 -10.67 -24.12 3.83
CA VAL A 307 -9.24 -24.25 4.17
C VAL A 307 -8.34 -23.76 3.03
N ILE A 308 -8.65 -24.13 1.78
CA ILE A 308 -7.87 -23.67 0.61
C ILE A 308 -7.94 -22.15 0.49
N ALA A 309 -9.11 -21.54 0.68
CA ALA A 309 -9.28 -20.09 0.63
C ALA A 309 -8.51 -19.37 1.75
N VAL A 310 -8.50 -19.91 2.98
CA VAL A 310 -7.69 -19.38 4.07
C VAL A 310 -6.19 -19.47 3.76
N ILE A 311 -5.71 -20.60 3.21
CA ILE A 311 -4.31 -20.76 2.80
C ILE A 311 -3.97 -19.78 1.67
N PHE A 312 -4.87 -19.63 0.70
CA PHE A 312 -4.74 -18.67 -0.39
C PHE A 312 -4.63 -17.25 0.15
N GLN A 313 -5.48 -16.85 1.09
CA GLN A 313 -5.40 -15.55 1.73
C GLN A 313 -4.07 -15.38 2.49
N MET A 314 -3.61 -16.40 3.22
CA MET A 314 -2.40 -16.31 4.03
C MET A 314 -1.10 -16.18 3.23
N HIS A 315 -1.04 -16.77 2.03
CA HIS A 315 0.19 -16.80 1.22
C HIS A 315 0.10 -16.00 -0.09
N GLY A 316 -1.08 -15.96 -0.69
CA GLY A 316 -1.35 -15.25 -1.94
C GLY A 316 -1.84 -13.81 -1.72
N GLY A 317 -2.36 -13.49 -0.53
CA GLY A 317 -2.94 -12.18 -0.22
C GLY A 317 -2.00 -11.04 -0.61
N ASP A 318 -0.83 -10.96 0.03
CA ASP A 318 -0.01 -9.75 -0.09
C ASP A 318 0.58 -9.51 -1.49
N ALA A 319 0.78 -10.57 -2.28
CA ALA A 319 1.34 -10.46 -3.62
C ALA A 319 0.28 -10.38 -4.74
N GLN A 320 -0.96 -10.85 -4.51
CA GLN A 320 -1.96 -11.00 -5.57
C GLN A 320 -3.21 -10.13 -5.38
N VAL A 321 -3.41 -9.52 -4.20
CA VAL A 321 -4.64 -8.76 -3.88
C VAL A 321 -4.36 -7.27 -3.66
N GLY A 322 -3.33 -6.74 -4.34
CA GLY A 322 -2.88 -5.37 -4.18
C GLY A 322 -2.12 -5.14 -2.87
N GLU A 323 -1.35 -4.06 -2.86
CA GLU A 323 -0.62 -3.62 -1.67
C GLU A 323 -1.57 -3.01 -0.62
N PRO A 324 -1.34 -3.22 0.68
CA PRO A 324 -2.13 -2.59 1.72
C PRO A 324 -1.88 -1.07 1.77
N PHE A 325 -2.83 -0.33 2.34
CA PHE A 325 -2.70 1.10 2.60
C PHE A 325 -1.41 1.42 3.39
N ASN A 326 -0.56 2.30 2.84
CA ASN A 326 0.70 2.69 3.49
C ASN A 326 0.57 4.06 4.18
N ALA A 327 0.44 4.06 5.51
CA ALA A 327 0.26 5.28 6.27
C ALA A 327 1.52 6.17 6.27
N LEU A 328 2.71 5.55 6.23
CA LEU A 328 3.99 6.24 6.22
C LEU A 328 4.20 7.06 4.94
N TYR A 329 3.88 6.47 3.78
CA TYR A 329 3.91 7.13 2.48
C TYR A 329 3.10 8.44 2.51
N TRP A 330 1.83 8.35 2.94
CA TRP A 330 0.97 9.53 3.04
C TRP A 330 1.41 10.53 4.10
N ASN A 331 1.94 10.08 5.23
CA ASN A 331 2.46 10.98 6.25
C ASN A 331 3.72 11.72 5.76
N ARG A 332 4.55 11.08 4.95
CA ARG A 332 5.72 11.72 4.31
C ARG A 332 5.30 12.83 3.35
N ILE A 333 4.25 12.59 2.57
CA ILE A 333 3.70 13.57 1.62
C ILE A 333 2.94 14.71 2.33
N LEU A 334 2.14 14.41 3.36
CA LEU A 334 1.21 15.36 3.98
C LEU A 334 1.74 16.05 5.25
N ASN A 335 2.57 15.38 6.08
CA ASN A 335 3.06 15.93 7.36
C ASN A 335 4.39 16.68 7.21
N SER A 336 4.60 17.32 6.07
CA SER A 336 5.71 18.22 5.80
C SER A 336 5.72 19.47 6.72
N ASN A 337 4.66 19.72 7.51
CA ASN A 337 4.58 20.80 8.50
C ASN A 337 5.05 20.45 9.91
N MET A 338 5.13 19.16 10.30
CA MET A 338 5.50 18.78 11.69
C MET A 338 6.94 19.20 12.05
N VAL A 339 7.80 19.38 11.05
CA VAL A 339 9.17 19.86 11.24
C VAL A 339 9.23 21.37 11.40
N ALA A 340 8.24 22.16 10.98
CA ALA A 340 8.16 23.57 11.38
C ALA A 340 7.97 23.67 12.90
N ASP A 341 7.14 22.79 13.48
CA ASP A 341 6.99 22.66 14.93
C ASP A 341 8.23 22.05 15.58
N LEU A 342 8.86 21.04 14.96
CA LEU A 342 10.08 20.43 15.49
C LEU A 342 11.28 21.38 15.43
N GLN A 343 11.44 22.17 14.36
CA GLN A 343 12.45 23.22 14.22
C GLN A 343 12.14 24.39 15.15
N ALA A 344 10.87 24.76 15.37
CA ALA A 344 10.51 25.72 16.42
C ALA A 344 10.91 25.20 17.80
N ASN A 345 10.68 23.92 18.08
CA ASN A 345 11.05 23.28 19.35
C ASN A 345 12.57 23.09 19.51
N VAL A 346 13.28 22.73 18.44
CA VAL A 346 14.76 22.61 18.43
C VAL A 346 15.41 23.98 18.52
N LYS A 347 14.87 25.00 17.84
CA LYS A 347 15.32 26.39 17.97
C LYS A 347 15.04 26.95 19.38
N TRP A 348 13.94 26.54 20.02
CA TRP A 348 13.67 26.83 21.43
C TRP A 348 14.64 26.11 22.37
N LEU A 349 14.97 24.84 22.10
CA LEU A 349 15.94 24.04 22.86
C LEU A 349 17.38 24.55 22.73
N ILE A 350 17.83 24.89 21.50
CA ILE A 350 19.18 25.38 21.21
C ILE A 350 19.32 26.87 21.53
N GLY A 351 18.25 27.65 21.30
CA GLY A 351 18.17 29.04 21.71
C GLY A 351 18.08 29.25 23.22
N GLY A 352 18.01 28.14 23.98
CA GLY A 352 18.18 28.04 25.42
C GLY A 352 17.57 29.20 26.15
N GLY A 353 16.25 29.15 26.38
CA GLY A 353 15.43 30.10 27.16
C GLY A 353 16.23 31.14 27.94
N LYS A 354 16.83 32.09 27.22
CA LYS A 354 17.29 33.33 27.80
C LYS A 354 16.01 34.12 27.95
N ASP A 355 15.35 33.87 29.08
CA ASP A 355 14.57 34.91 29.69
C ASP A 355 15.49 36.14 29.70
N ASP A 356 15.08 37.20 29.01
CA ASP A 356 15.76 38.50 28.95
C ASP A 356 15.74 39.20 30.34
N SER A 357 15.77 38.44 31.43
CA SER A 357 15.68 38.88 32.81
C SER A 357 16.94 38.56 33.60
N GLU A 358 18.13 38.82 33.07
CA GLU A 358 19.31 38.96 33.94
C GLU A 358 20.35 39.90 33.34
N ASN A 359 20.01 41.18 33.45
CA ASN A 359 20.92 42.29 33.32
C ASN A 359 21.70 42.43 34.65
N ASP A 360 22.73 41.61 34.87
CA ASP A 360 23.69 41.85 35.95
C ASP A 360 25.14 41.76 35.48
N ALA A 361 25.65 42.93 35.10
CA ALA A 361 27.01 43.14 34.66
C ALA A 361 27.95 43.24 35.87
N SER A 362 28.49 42.12 36.35
CA SER A 362 29.82 42.13 37.01
C SER A 362 30.34 40.71 37.25
N LYS A 363 31.28 40.25 36.41
CA LYS A 363 32.52 39.53 36.77
C LYS A 363 33.12 38.83 35.54
N GLN A 364 34.23 39.38 35.05
CA GLN A 364 35.25 38.61 34.33
C GLN A 364 36.18 37.92 35.34
N PRO A 365 36.80 36.80 34.93
CA PRO A 365 38.26 36.81 34.98
C PRO A 365 38.94 36.19 33.76
N LEU A 366 40.10 36.81 33.46
CA LEU A 366 41.21 36.38 32.61
C LEU A 366 41.73 34.96 32.95
N MET A 367 42.02 34.15 31.93
CA MET A 367 43.19 33.24 31.79
C MET A 367 43.27 32.84 30.30
N ASP A 368 44.32 33.21 29.56
CA ASP A 368 45.71 32.70 29.51
C ASP A 368 45.87 31.43 28.65
N ASP A 369 46.81 31.54 27.72
CA ASP A 369 46.97 30.79 26.49
C ASP A 369 47.64 29.42 26.72
N GLY A 370 47.15 28.39 26.02
CA GLY A 370 47.73 27.05 26.06
C GLY A 370 47.47 26.28 24.76
N GLU A 371 48.47 26.31 23.88
CA GLU A 371 48.57 25.58 22.62
C GLU A 371 48.13 24.10 22.70
N ARG A 372 47.20 23.69 21.83
CA ARG A 372 47.16 22.33 21.26
C ARG A 372 46.72 22.39 19.81
N SER A 373 47.69 22.21 18.91
CA SER A 373 47.48 21.96 17.49
C SER A 373 47.19 20.47 17.26
N PRO A 374 46.09 20.07 16.58
CA PRO A 374 45.92 18.73 16.05
C PRO A 374 46.46 18.67 14.62
N GLN A 375 47.72 18.26 14.46
CA GLN A 375 48.23 17.75 13.19
C GLN A 375 47.88 16.26 13.09
N HIS A 376 46.89 15.96 12.25
CA HIS A 376 46.71 14.76 11.42
C HIS A 376 45.23 14.67 11.02
N LEU A 377 44.77 15.67 10.26
CA LEU A 377 43.56 15.53 9.46
C LEU A 377 44.00 14.80 8.19
N ALA A 378 43.46 13.59 7.97
CA ALA A 378 43.51 12.93 6.67
C ALA A 378 43.04 13.92 5.60
N SER A 379 43.66 13.91 4.42
CA SER A 379 43.26 14.85 3.38
C SER A 379 41.79 14.62 3.04
N ALA A 380 41.05 15.67 2.68
CA ALA A 380 39.63 15.55 2.32
C ALA A 380 39.39 14.48 1.24
N GLN A 381 40.38 14.25 0.37
CA GLN A 381 40.38 13.19 -0.64
C GLN A 381 40.48 11.79 -0.04
N ASP A 382 41.29 11.59 1.00
CA ASP A 382 41.37 10.30 1.71
C ASP A 382 40.04 9.96 2.39
N LEU A 383 39.37 10.96 2.95
CA LEU A 383 38.04 10.83 3.55
C LEU A 383 36.97 10.50 2.50
N GLU A 384 37.00 11.18 1.35
CA GLU A 384 36.07 10.93 0.23
C GLU A 384 36.26 9.52 -0.36
N GLU A 385 37.50 9.06 -0.53
CA GLU A 385 37.79 7.70 -1.02
C GLU A 385 37.40 6.62 0.01
N LEU A 386 37.54 6.90 1.31
CA LEU A 386 37.13 5.98 2.38
C LEU A 386 35.60 5.88 2.47
N VAL A 387 34.88 7.00 2.33
CA VAL A 387 33.41 7.05 2.27
C VAL A 387 32.92 6.31 1.04
N LYS A 388 33.49 6.59 -0.15
CA LYS A 388 33.12 5.90 -1.39
C LYS A 388 33.37 4.39 -1.30
N THR A 389 34.51 3.97 -0.75
CA THR A 389 34.82 2.55 -0.54
C THR A 389 33.89 1.88 0.47
N ALA A 390 33.47 2.61 1.52
CA ALA A 390 32.53 2.10 2.52
C ALA A 390 31.11 1.95 1.94
N VAL A 391 30.66 2.94 1.16
CA VAL A 391 29.38 2.90 0.43
C VAL A 391 29.39 1.78 -0.60
N ASP A 392 30.41 1.70 -1.46
CA ASP A 392 30.52 0.64 -2.47
C ASP A 392 30.57 -0.76 -1.83
N LYS A 393 31.22 -0.92 -0.66
CA LYS A 393 31.22 -2.18 0.10
C LYS A 393 29.87 -2.47 0.77
N ALA A 394 29.17 -1.46 1.27
CA ALA A 394 27.82 -1.62 1.83
C ALA A 394 26.83 -2.04 0.73
N THR A 395 26.81 -1.31 -0.39
CA THR A 395 25.93 -1.58 -1.53
C THR A 395 26.23 -2.91 -2.22
N SER A 396 27.50 -3.36 -2.24
CA SER A 396 27.85 -4.70 -2.75
C SER A 396 27.63 -5.84 -1.74
N ALA A 397 27.59 -5.55 -0.43
CA ALA A 397 27.20 -6.50 0.62
C ALA A 397 25.67 -6.63 0.75
N GLU A 398 24.91 -5.59 0.41
CA GLU A 398 23.44 -5.54 0.26
C GLU A 398 22.92 -6.70 -0.60
N ALA A 399 23.70 -7.12 -1.61
CA ALA A 399 23.35 -8.23 -2.49
C ALA A 399 23.38 -9.62 -1.81
N ARG A 400 23.79 -9.74 -0.53
CA ARG A 400 23.88 -11.05 0.15
C ARG A 400 23.24 -11.15 1.54
N ARG A 401 23.11 -10.10 2.36
CA ARG A 401 22.27 -10.06 3.60
C ARG A 401 22.05 -8.59 4.08
N PRO A 402 20.83 -8.13 4.41
CA PRO A 402 20.58 -6.68 4.54
C PRO A 402 21.11 -6.04 5.85
N ASP A 403 20.60 -6.34 7.05
CA ASP A 403 20.63 -5.27 8.09
C ASP A 403 21.64 -5.38 9.24
N SER A 404 22.18 -6.56 9.52
CA SER A 404 23.15 -6.68 10.64
C SER A 404 24.51 -6.07 10.30
N THR A 405 24.86 -6.04 9.01
CA THR A 405 26.17 -5.61 8.53
C THR A 405 26.27 -4.09 8.44
N VAL A 406 25.24 -3.40 7.94
CA VAL A 406 25.26 -1.93 7.81
C VAL A 406 25.42 -1.26 9.18
N ASN A 407 24.63 -1.67 10.18
CA ASN A 407 24.74 -1.14 11.53
C ASN A 407 26.08 -1.48 12.21
N GLU A 408 26.66 -2.66 11.95
CA GLU A 408 27.99 -3.03 12.45
C GLU A 408 29.11 -2.22 11.76
N TYR A 409 28.95 -1.88 10.48
CA TYR A 409 29.89 -1.02 9.75
C TYR A 409 29.74 0.45 10.13
N LEU A 410 28.52 0.97 10.27
CA LEU A 410 28.24 2.32 10.78
C LEU A 410 28.79 2.51 12.20
N ALA A 411 28.71 1.48 13.05
CA ALA A 411 29.32 1.50 14.39
C ALA A 411 30.86 1.49 14.37
N LYS A 412 31.49 1.12 13.24
CA LYS A 412 32.95 1.14 13.04
C LYS A 412 33.43 2.44 12.36
N LEU A 413 32.53 3.25 11.82
CA LEU A 413 32.88 4.54 11.23
C LEU A 413 33.09 5.60 12.33
N PRO A 414 34.03 6.55 12.12
CA PRO A 414 34.13 7.74 12.96
C PRO A 414 32.77 8.45 13.08
N ALA A 415 32.44 8.93 14.28
CA ALA A 415 31.17 9.61 14.55
C ALA A 415 30.90 10.77 13.58
N GLU A 416 31.96 11.44 13.10
CA GLU A 416 31.91 12.50 12.10
C GLU A 416 31.34 12.03 10.75
N ILE A 417 31.71 10.84 10.28
CA ILE A 417 31.20 10.27 9.02
C ILE A 417 29.74 9.84 9.18
N VAL A 418 29.40 9.22 10.32
CA VAL A 418 28.01 8.85 10.63
C VAL A 418 27.13 10.08 10.70
N ASN A 419 27.61 11.17 11.33
CA ASN A 419 26.89 12.43 11.37
C ASN A 419 26.73 13.05 9.97
N MET A 420 27.75 12.99 9.13
CA MET A 420 27.69 13.50 7.75
C MET A 420 26.67 12.73 6.89
N VAL A 421 26.61 11.40 6.99
CA VAL A 421 25.61 10.57 6.27
C VAL A 421 24.19 10.83 6.79
N LEU A 422 24.03 10.95 8.11
CA LEU A 422 22.74 11.30 8.70
C LEU A 422 22.32 12.73 8.33
N GLU A 423 23.25 13.67 8.24
CA GLU A 423 23.02 15.02 7.75
C GLU A 423 22.60 15.01 6.28
N GLU A 424 23.18 14.17 5.42
CA GLU A 424 22.79 14.07 4.01
C GLU A 424 21.36 13.53 3.85
N ASN A 425 21.01 12.44 4.53
CA ASN A 425 19.66 11.87 4.47
C ASN A 425 18.60 12.84 5.04
N THR A 426 18.90 13.51 6.15
CA THR A 426 18.00 14.52 6.71
C THR A 426 17.91 15.76 5.81
N LEU A 427 18.99 16.13 5.12
CA LEU A 427 18.97 17.21 4.14
C LEU A 427 18.07 16.84 2.95
N GLN A 428 18.20 15.64 2.40
CA GLN A 428 17.35 15.17 1.31
C GLN A 428 15.87 15.16 1.72
N GLU A 429 15.56 14.61 2.89
CA GLU A 429 14.20 14.56 3.40
C GLU A 429 13.61 15.97 3.64
N THR A 430 14.40 16.89 4.20
CA THR A 430 13.96 18.28 4.41
C THR A 430 13.74 19.01 3.09
N MET A 431 14.56 18.74 2.08
CA MET A 431 14.38 19.30 0.74
C MET A 431 13.10 18.79 0.07
N TRP A 432 12.82 17.49 0.14
CA TRP A 432 11.58 16.91 -0.39
C TRP A 432 10.35 17.52 0.26
N ARG A 433 10.34 17.59 1.59
CA ARG A 433 9.23 18.17 2.35
C ARG A 433 8.96 19.62 1.97
N ARG A 434 10.01 20.43 1.75
CA ARG A 434 9.87 21.81 1.26
C ARG A 434 9.23 21.86 -0.12
N SER A 435 9.68 20.99 -1.03
CA SER A 435 9.12 20.90 -2.37
C SER A 435 7.65 20.44 -2.37
N PHE A 436 7.28 19.42 -1.59
CA PHE A 436 5.88 19.00 -1.44
C PHE A 436 5.01 20.06 -0.76
N ASN A 437 5.52 20.76 0.26
CA ASN A 437 4.81 21.89 0.87
C ASN A 437 4.53 23.01 -0.14
N PHE A 438 5.53 23.32 -0.96
CA PHE A 438 5.40 24.32 -2.00
C PHE A 438 4.33 23.92 -3.02
N VAL A 439 4.46 22.72 -3.60
CA VAL A 439 3.49 22.18 -4.59
C VAL A 439 2.10 22.05 -3.98
N GLY A 440 1.98 21.51 -2.77
CA GLY A 440 0.70 21.35 -2.07
C GLY A 440 0.03 22.68 -1.71
N GLY A 441 0.80 23.77 -1.61
CA GLY A 441 0.30 25.12 -1.39
C GLY A 441 -0.30 25.78 -2.64
N CYS A 442 -0.01 25.26 -3.83
CA CYS A 442 -0.54 25.77 -5.09
C CYS A 442 -2.03 25.43 -5.27
N TRP A 443 -2.72 26.30 -6.00
CA TRP A 443 -4.10 26.10 -6.43
C TRP A 443 -4.12 25.47 -7.82
N HIS A 444 -5.10 24.61 -8.06
CA HIS A 444 -5.33 24.03 -9.38
C HIS A 444 -6.81 23.68 -9.57
N LYS A 445 -7.18 23.43 -10.83
CA LYS A 445 -8.57 23.13 -11.22
C LYS A 445 -8.87 21.64 -11.16
N CYS A 446 -9.60 21.23 -10.13
CA CYS A 446 -10.24 19.92 -10.07
C CYS A 446 -11.52 19.88 -10.91
N PHE A 447 -11.70 18.83 -11.70
CA PHE A 447 -12.85 18.65 -12.59
C PHE A 447 -13.16 19.86 -13.49
N TRP A 448 -12.13 20.64 -13.87
CA TRP A 448 -12.22 21.87 -14.67
C TRP A 448 -12.92 23.06 -14.00
N VAL A 449 -13.63 22.85 -12.88
CA VAL A 449 -14.56 23.85 -12.32
C VAL A 449 -14.20 24.22 -10.88
N LEU A 450 -13.55 23.32 -10.14
CA LEU A 450 -13.30 23.49 -8.71
C LEU A 450 -11.85 23.89 -8.48
N ASP A 451 -11.61 25.16 -8.22
CA ASP A 451 -10.32 25.63 -7.72
C ASP A 451 -10.14 25.08 -6.30
N THR A 452 -9.16 24.18 -6.14
CA THR A 452 -8.80 23.60 -4.84
C THR A 452 -7.31 23.75 -4.62
N LYS A 453 -6.89 23.64 -3.37
CA LYS A 453 -5.47 23.45 -3.07
C LYS A 453 -5.07 22.02 -3.36
N ILE A 454 -3.90 21.84 -3.94
CA ILE A 454 -3.33 20.52 -4.25
C ILE A 454 -3.23 19.66 -2.97
N CYS A 455 -2.89 20.26 -1.82
CA CYS A 455 -2.85 19.52 -0.55
C CYS A 455 -4.20 18.94 -0.12
N LEU A 456 -5.33 19.62 -0.43
CA LEU A 456 -6.66 19.10 -0.14
C LEU A 456 -6.99 17.90 -1.03
N GLU A 457 -6.60 17.97 -2.31
CA GLU A 457 -6.71 16.82 -3.21
C GLU A 457 -5.92 15.62 -2.66
N TRP A 458 -4.67 15.82 -2.23
CA TRP A 458 -3.85 14.75 -1.67
C TRP A 458 -4.47 14.11 -0.42
N GLN A 459 -5.11 14.91 0.44
CA GLN A 459 -5.86 14.37 1.59
C GLN A 459 -7.07 13.53 1.15
N ILE A 460 -7.76 13.93 0.08
CA ILE A 460 -8.87 13.15 -0.48
C ILE A 460 -8.36 11.84 -1.06
N ARG A 461 -7.23 11.85 -1.78
CA ARG A 461 -6.58 10.63 -2.31
C ARG A 461 -6.15 9.67 -1.21
N ARG A 462 -5.52 10.18 -0.14
CA ARG A 462 -5.23 9.39 1.06
C ARG A 462 -6.47 8.71 1.61
N PHE A 463 -7.59 9.43 1.66
CA PHE A 463 -8.84 8.88 2.13
C PHE A 463 -9.36 7.78 1.20
N MET A 464 -9.31 7.98 -0.13
CA MET A 464 -9.69 6.98 -1.13
C MET A 464 -8.85 5.70 -0.97
N ASP A 465 -7.52 5.85 -0.93
CA ASP A 465 -6.56 4.77 -0.72
C ASP A 465 -6.86 4.00 0.58
N PHE A 466 -7.02 4.72 1.70
CA PHE A 466 -7.40 4.11 2.97
C PHE A 466 -8.72 3.30 2.87
N THR A 467 -9.75 3.86 2.23
CA THR A 467 -11.04 3.15 2.11
C THR A 467 -10.94 1.89 1.27
N VAL A 468 -10.15 1.89 0.20
CA VAL A 468 -10.01 0.75 -0.71
C VAL A 468 -9.01 -0.26 -0.14
N ASN A 469 -7.78 0.16 0.08
CA ASN A 469 -6.65 -0.72 0.40
C ASN A 469 -6.51 -1.07 1.88
N SER A 470 -7.27 -0.41 2.76
CA SER A 470 -7.41 -0.85 4.17
C SER A 470 -8.78 -1.51 4.40
N VAL A 471 -9.86 -0.74 4.25
CA VAL A 471 -11.19 -1.19 4.70
C VAL A 471 -11.80 -2.21 3.73
N ALA A 472 -11.94 -1.87 2.45
CA ALA A 472 -12.60 -2.74 1.47
C ALA A 472 -11.80 -4.02 1.19
N ARG A 473 -10.48 -3.88 0.98
CA ARG A 473 -9.54 -5.01 0.85
C ARG A 473 -9.63 -5.94 2.06
N GLY A 474 -9.60 -5.38 3.27
CA GLY A 474 -9.73 -6.15 4.51
C GLY A 474 -11.06 -6.92 4.58
N ILE A 475 -12.19 -6.26 4.30
CA ILE A 475 -13.50 -6.91 4.27
C ILE A 475 -13.49 -8.09 3.29
N ILE A 476 -13.10 -7.84 2.04
CA ILE A 476 -13.08 -8.88 1.00
C ILE A 476 -12.19 -10.04 1.44
N LEU A 477 -10.93 -9.79 1.81
CA LEU A 477 -9.98 -10.86 2.14
C LEU A 477 -10.47 -11.80 3.24
N TYR A 478 -11.08 -11.25 4.30
CA TYR A 478 -11.53 -12.05 5.43
C TYR A 478 -12.91 -12.69 5.22
N THR A 479 -13.70 -12.23 4.25
CA THR A 479 -15.01 -12.85 3.93
C THR A 479 -14.97 -13.75 2.69
N VAL A 480 -13.91 -13.69 1.88
CA VAL A 480 -13.71 -14.57 0.71
C VAL A 480 -13.81 -16.05 1.07
N PRO A 481 -13.17 -16.56 2.14
CA PRO A 481 -13.31 -17.97 2.52
C PRO A 481 -14.75 -18.40 2.82
N ILE A 482 -15.61 -17.47 3.28
CA ILE A 482 -17.03 -17.73 3.53
C ILE A 482 -17.80 -17.77 2.20
N MET A 483 -17.50 -16.87 1.28
CA MET A 483 -18.15 -16.84 -0.03
C MET A 483 -17.84 -18.12 -0.83
N VAL A 484 -16.57 -18.50 -0.94
CA VAL A 484 -16.17 -19.57 -1.86
C VAL A 484 -16.36 -20.97 -1.29
N CYS A 485 -16.68 -21.12 -0.01
CA CYS A 485 -16.82 -22.44 0.61
C CYS A 485 -18.17 -23.11 0.32
N VAL A 486 -19.15 -22.40 -0.23
CA VAL A 486 -20.45 -22.98 -0.64
C VAL A 486 -20.53 -23.22 -2.15
N GLU A 487 -19.51 -22.82 -2.89
CA GLU A 487 -19.53 -22.80 -4.35
C GLU A 487 -19.04 -24.09 -4.99
N GLY A 488 -19.42 -24.31 -6.25
CA GLY A 488 -18.87 -25.38 -7.07
C GLY A 488 -17.41 -25.12 -7.47
N PRO A 489 -16.62 -26.15 -7.82
CA PRO A 489 -15.19 -25.99 -8.13
C PRO A 489 -14.87 -24.99 -9.26
N LEU A 490 -15.78 -24.84 -10.23
CA LEU A 490 -15.59 -23.88 -11.32
C LEU A 490 -15.89 -22.45 -10.87
N ASP A 491 -16.94 -22.28 -10.06
CA ASP A 491 -17.36 -20.97 -9.56
C ASP A 491 -16.39 -20.48 -8.48
N PHE A 492 -15.85 -21.37 -7.66
CA PHE A 492 -14.71 -21.12 -6.76
C PHE A 492 -13.56 -20.35 -7.46
N VAL A 493 -13.13 -20.81 -8.64
CA VAL A 493 -12.03 -20.15 -9.38
C VAL A 493 -12.46 -18.81 -9.97
N LYS A 494 -13.69 -18.70 -10.48
CA LYS A 494 -14.24 -17.43 -11.00
C LYS A 494 -14.31 -16.38 -9.90
N ASP A 495 -14.77 -16.80 -8.74
CA ASP A 495 -14.97 -15.94 -7.58
C ASP A 495 -13.64 -15.45 -7.00
N LEU A 496 -12.64 -16.33 -6.87
CA LEU A 496 -11.28 -15.90 -6.52
C LEU A 496 -10.70 -14.93 -7.56
N THR A 497 -10.99 -15.14 -8.84
CA THR A 497 -10.54 -14.22 -9.91
C THR A 497 -11.25 -12.87 -9.82
N ALA A 498 -12.56 -12.87 -9.54
CA ALA A 498 -13.32 -11.65 -9.34
C ALA A 498 -12.81 -10.86 -8.13
N VAL A 499 -12.44 -11.57 -7.06
CA VAL A 499 -11.84 -10.99 -5.85
C VAL A 499 -10.52 -10.33 -6.16
N MET A 500 -9.60 -11.03 -6.84
CA MET A 500 -8.33 -10.43 -7.26
C MET A 500 -8.58 -9.17 -8.10
N PHE A 501 -9.47 -9.25 -9.08
CA PHE A 501 -9.83 -8.09 -9.92
C PHE A 501 -10.38 -6.90 -9.11
N MET A 502 -11.22 -7.14 -8.10
CA MET A 502 -11.75 -6.06 -7.25
C MET A 502 -10.64 -5.37 -6.45
N THR A 503 -9.72 -6.17 -5.88
CA THR A 503 -8.65 -5.68 -4.99
C THR A 503 -7.45 -5.09 -5.72
N THR A 504 -7.26 -5.39 -7.01
CA THR A 504 -6.14 -4.87 -7.82
C THR A 504 -6.58 -3.83 -8.85
N LEU A 505 -7.84 -3.39 -8.83
CA LEU A 505 -8.36 -2.45 -9.83
C LEU A 505 -7.67 -1.08 -9.78
N ASP A 506 -7.08 -0.72 -8.64
CA ASP A 506 -6.29 0.49 -8.43
C ASP A 506 -4.78 0.29 -8.54
N ASP A 507 -4.30 -0.94 -8.80
CA ASP A 507 -2.87 -1.18 -9.01
C ASP A 507 -2.38 -0.40 -10.23
N SER A 508 -1.21 0.22 -10.10
CA SER A 508 -0.55 0.92 -11.19
C SER A 508 0.45 -0.01 -11.88
N ASP A 509 0.38 -0.11 -13.21
CA ASP A 509 1.37 -0.84 -14.01
C ASP A 509 2.78 -0.24 -13.89
N THR A 510 2.87 1.06 -13.54
CA THR A 510 4.13 1.79 -13.39
C THR A 510 4.32 2.19 -11.94
N LYS A 511 5.35 1.64 -11.28
CA LYS A 511 5.84 2.18 -10.01
C LYS A 511 6.55 3.49 -10.25
N ARG A 512 6.24 4.52 -9.45
CA ARG A 512 6.83 5.86 -9.63
C ARG A 512 7.48 6.32 -8.35
N GLU A 513 8.75 6.67 -8.45
CA GLU A 513 9.50 7.23 -7.33
C GLU A 513 8.92 8.60 -6.93
N VAL A 514 8.97 8.91 -5.64
CA VAL A 514 8.48 10.18 -5.08
C VAL A 514 9.17 11.39 -5.74
N GLU A 515 10.44 11.26 -6.11
CA GLU A 515 11.25 12.26 -6.81
C GLU A 515 10.74 12.52 -8.23
N GLU A 516 10.40 11.45 -8.96
CA GLU A 516 9.81 11.52 -10.29
C GLU A 516 8.46 12.25 -10.22
N ILE A 517 7.61 11.85 -9.26
CA ILE A 517 6.31 12.47 -9.03
C ILE A 517 6.47 13.98 -8.77
N LEU A 518 7.40 14.36 -7.92
CA LEU A 518 7.62 15.74 -7.54
C LEU A 518 8.12 16.61 -8.71
N VAL A 519 9.06 16.12 -9.51
CA VAL A 519 9.56 16.81 -10.70
C VAL A 519 8.43 17.00 -11.71
N LYS A 520 7.63 15.95 -11.96
CA LYS A 520 6.48 16.01 -12.86
C LYS A 520 5.43 17.02 -12.39
N LEU A 521 5.09 17.02 -11.10
CA LEU A 521 4.15 17.98 -10.51
C LEU A 521 4.63 19.44 -10.65
N LYS A 522 5.90 19.71 -10.33
CA LYS A 522 6.44 21.07 -10.49
C LYS A 522 6.47 21.51 -11.95
N TYR A 523 6.77 20.60 -12.87
CA TYR A 523 6.75 20.89 -14.29
C TYR A 523 5.33 21.18 -14.81
N GLU A 524 4.33 20.43 -14.36
CA GLU A 524 2.94 20.70 -14.70
C GLU A 524 2.50 22.09 -14.21
N LEU A 525 2.85 22.45 -12.98
CA LEU A 525 2.59 23.79 -12.44
C LEU A 525 3.33 24.88 -13.20
N TYR A 526 4.58 24.65 -13.60
CA TYR A 526 5.35 25.58 -14.42
C TYR A 526 4.67 25.81 -15.78
N ARG A 527 4.23 24.72 -16.44
CA ARG A 527 3.56 24.77 -17.74
C ARG A 527 2.21 25.50 -17.66
N GLU A 528 1.43 25.23 -16.62
CA GLU A 528 0.15 25.93 -16.39
C GLU A 528 0.35 27.43 -16.14
N GLY A 529 1.39 27.81 -15.39
CA GLY A 529 1.76 29.21 -15.18
C GLY A 529 2.18 29.92 -16.46
N SER A 530 2.95 29.26 -17.34
CA SER A 530 3.40 29.85 -18.61
C SER A 530 2.28 30.03 -19.64
N ALA A 531 1.19 29.26 -19.55
CA ALA A 531 0.08 29.35 -20.50
C ALA A 531 -0.88 30.53 -20.24
N GLY A 532 -0.79 31.16 -19.06
CA GLY A 532 -1.72 32.20 -18.61
C GLY A 532 -1.23 33.65 -18.73
N ASP A 533 -0.03 33.89 -19.29
CA ASP A 533 0.56 35.23 -19.35
C ASP A 533 0.00 36.05 -20.52
N ASP A 534 -1.16 36.69 -20.29
CA ASP A 534 -1.75 37.69 -21.18
C ASP A 534 -1.19 39.12 -20.93
N GLY A 535 -0.11 39.24 -20.14
CA GLY A 535 0.78 40.40 -20.16
C GLY A 535 0.47 41.51 -19.14
N GLU A 536 -0.37 41.28 -18.13
CA GLU A 536 -0.72 42.34 -17.17
C GLU A 536 -0.65 41.89 -15.68
N ASN A 537 0.57 41.97 -15.12
CA ASN A 537 0.87 42.29 -13.71
C ASN A 537 0.66 41.27 -12.57
N ASP A 538 0.58 39.96 -12.81
CA ASP A 538 0.63 39.01 -11.69
C ASP A 538 2.06 38.59 -11.34
N ALA A 539 2.37 38.63 -10.03
CA ALA A 539 3.65 38.25 -9.47
C ALA A 539 3.99 36.81 -9.91
N GLU A 540 4.82 36.69 -10.93
CA GLU A 540 5.25 35.43 -11.54
C GLU A 540 5.75 34.50 -10.44
N ILE A 541 4.96 33.48 -10.08
CA ILE A 541 5.39 32.44 -9.16
C ILE A 541 6.46 31.66 -9.93
N LYS A 542 7.72 32.04 -9.70
CA LYS A 542 8.88 31.39 -10.31
C LYS A 542 9.03 29.98 -9.75
N ILE A 543 8.33 29.04 -10.35
CA ILE A 543 8.48 27.61 -10.06
C ILE A 543 9.78 27.17 -10.72
N SER A 544 10.79 26.89 -9.91
CA SER A 544 12.07 26.34 -10.36
C SER A 544 12.39 25.04 -9.64
N LEU A 545 13.02 24.12 -10.36
CA LEU A 545 13.62 22.94 -9.75
C LEU A 545 14.76 23.32 -8.81
N THR A 546 14.88 22.62 -7.69
CA THR A 546 16.07 22.64 -6.84
C THR A 546 17.25 21.98 -7.56
N ASP A 547 18.47 22.17 -7.07
CA ASP A 547 19.65 21.60 -7.74
C ASP A 547 19.66 20.07 -7.75
N TRP A 548 19.12 19.44 -6.69
CA TRP A 548 18.97 17.98 -6.67
C TRP A 548 17.86 17.49 -7.61
N GLU A 549 16.76 18.23 -7.75
CA GLU A 549 15.68 17.91 -8.71
C GLU A 549 16.19 18.02 -10.14
N LYS A 550 16.99 19.05 -10.45
CA LYS A 550 17.68 19.18 -11.74
C LYS A 550 18.63 18.01 -11.96
N LYS A 551 19.42 17.63 -10.95
CA LYS A 551 20.33 16.47 -11.04
C LYS A 551 19.54 15.19 -11.35
N TYR A 552 18.42 14.95 -10.68
CA TYR A 552 17.53 13.81 -10.92
C TYR A 552 16.97 13.84 -12.35
N ALA A 553 16.42 14.99 -12.78
CA ALA A 553 15.81 15.14 -14.11
C ALA A 553 16.80 15.08 -15.28
N LYS A 554 18.10 15.27 -15.01
CA LYS A 554 19.21 15.17 -15.98
C LYS A 554 19.93 13.82 -15.94
N ASP A 555 19.63 12.95 -14.97
CA ASP A 555 20.28 11.65 -14.90
C ASP A 555 19.85 10.79 -16.09
N ALA A 556 20.83 10.35 -16.89
CA ALA A 556 20.59 9.51 -18.06
C ALA A 556 19.88 8.21 -17.71
N LYS A 557 20.07 7.69 -16.49
CA LYS A 557 19.38 6.49 -16.00
C LYS A 557 17.88 6.67 -15.81
N GLN A 558 17.43 7.91 -15.66
CA GLN A 558 16.03 8.28 -15.43
C GLN A 558 15.38 8.88 -16.69
N SER A 559 16.08 8.84 -17.83
CA SER A 559 15.63 9.53 -19.05
C SER A 559 14.33 8.97 -19.62
N ASP A 560 14.11 7.66 -19.49
CA ASP A 560 12.88 6.94 -19.87
C ASP A 560 11.66 7.44 -19.09
N LYS A 561 11.80 7.73 -17.79
CA LYS A 561 10.72 8.28 -16.95
C LYS A 561 10.21 9.64 -17.42
N PHE A 562 11.05 10.39 -18.13
CA PHE A 562 10.74 11.72 -18.67
C PHE A 562 10.66 11.76 -20.20
N GLU A 563 10.70 10.62 -20.88
CA GLU A 563 10.66 10.52 -22.35
C GLU A 563 9.39 11.17 -22.88
N LEU A 564 8.22 10.84 -22.30
CA LEU A 564 6.95 11.43 -22.70
C LEU A 564 6.90 12.96 -22.56
N LEU A 565 7.53 13.53 -21.52
CA LEU A 565 7.60 14.99 -21.35
C LEU A 565 8.56 15.62 -22.38
N THR A 566 9.66 14.93 -22.64
CA THR A 566 10.67 15.36 -23.61
C THR A 566 10.10 15.34 -25.04
N ASP A 567 9.31 14.33 -25.37
CA ASP A 567 8.69 14.16 -26.69
C ASP A 567 7.55 15.16 -26.94
N LEU A 568 6.74 15.42 -25.92
CA LEU A 568 5.58 16.32 -26.04
C LEU A 568 5.96 17.79 -25.94
N ASP A 569 6.94 18.14 -25.11
CA ASP A 569 7.24 19.53 -24.77
C ASP A 569 8.73 19.74 -24.42
N GLY A 570 9.61 19.14 -25.24
CA GLY A 570 11.05 19.06 -24.97
C GLY A 570 11.77 20.39 -24.80
N GLU A 571 11.35 21.45 -25.49
CA GLU A 571 11.97 22.78 -25.34
C GLU A 571 11.68 23.39 -23.95
N HIS A 572 10.42 23.42 -23.53
CA HIS A 572 10.04 23.94 -22.21
C HIS A 572 10.58 23.05 -21.09
N PHE A 573 10.55 21.73 -21.26
CA PHE A 573 11.10 20.81 -20.27
C PHE A 573 12.62 20.96 -20.13
N SER A 574 13.36 21.10 -21.24
CA SER A 574 14.82 21.36 -21.21
C SER A 574 15.14 22.68 -20.51
N HIS A 575 14.41 23.74 -20.82
CA HIS A 575 14.53 25.02 -20.11
C HIS A 575 14.22 24.89 -18.62
N PHE A 576 13.15 24.16 -18.26
CA PHE A 576 12.75 23.91 -16.87
C PHE A 576 13.80 23.13 -16.07
N ARG A 577 14.49 22.18 -16.71
CA ARG A 577 15.65 21.48 -16.14
C ARG A 577 16.90 22.36 -16.02
N GLY A 578 16.87 23.58 -16.53
CA GLY A 578 18.00 24.50 -16.56
C GLY A 578 19.04 24.11 -17.60
N ASP A 579 18.62 23.54 -18.72
CA ASP A 579 19.47 23.42 -19.90
C ASP A 579 19.50 24.77 -20.63
N PRO A 580 20.68 25.24 -21.08
CA PRO A 580 20.78 26.49 -21.83
C PRO A 580 19.97 26.38 -23.11
N ARG A 581 19.29 27.47 -23.49
CA ARG A 581 18.45 27.46 -24.70
C ARG A 581 19.33 27.17 -25.92
N PRO A 582 18.83 26.53 -26.99
CA PRO A 582 19.64 26.21 -28.17
C PRO A 582 20.41 27.42 -28.73
N HIS A 583 19.78 28.60 -28.73
CA HIS A 583 20.43 29.85 -29.19
C HIS A 583 21.45 30.44 -28.20
N GLU A 584 21.42 30.05 -26.93
CA GLU A 584 22.46 30.39 -25.96
C GLU A 584 23.67 29.46 -26.11
N GLN A 585 23.42 28.17 -26.42
CA GLN A 585 24.49 27.22 -26.74
C GLN A 585 25.27 27.61 -27.99
N GLU A 586 24.63 28.21 -29.00
CA GLU A 586 25.32 28.72 -30.19
C GLU A 586 26.16 29.97 -29.94
N ARG A 587 25.95 30.70 -28.83
CA ARG A 587 26.72 31.91 -28.47
C ARG A 587 27.93 31.62 -27.60
N VAL A 588 27.93 30.50 -26.87
CA VAL A 588 29.03 30.01 -26.02
C VAL A 588 29.99 29.22 -26.89
#